data_AF-A0A529R1L0-F1
#
_entry.id   AF-A0A529R1L0-F1
#
_cell.length_a   1.000
_cell.length_b   1.000
_cell.length_c   1.000
_cell.angle_alpha   90.00
_cell.angle_beta   90.00
_cell.angle_gamma   90.00
#
_symmetry.space_group_name_H-M   'P 1'
#
loop_
_entity.id
_entity.type
_entity.pdbx_description
1 polymer ?
#
loop_
_entity_poly.entity_id
_entity_poly.type
_entity_poly.pdbx_seq_one_letter_code
_entity_poly.pdbx_strand_id
1 'polypeptide(L)' 'MSFIPETSTLIQFAIATIILAITPGPDMTLFVSRTLSQGRATGFASMAGALTGTLIHTTLVVVGISALIVASPMA' A
#
# COMPACT_ATOMS: atom_id res chain seq x y z
N MET A 1 -7.40 -25.95 6.84
CA MET A 1 -6.58 -24.74 6.80
C MET A 1 -7.18 -23.74 7.77
N SER A 2 -6.45 -23.31 8.81
CA SER A 2 -6.95 -22.25 9.70
C SER A 2 -7.03 -20.96 8.89
N PHE A 3 -8.20 -20.33 8.88
CA PHE A 3 -8.42 -19.04 8.23
C PHE A 3 -7.60 -17.91 8.88
N ILE A 4 -7.22 -18.08 10.16
CA ILE A 4 -6.45 -17.11 10.93
C ILE A 4 -5.02 -17.63 11.12
N PRO A 5 -3.99 -16.83 10.80
CA PRO A 5 -2.59 -17.18 11.05
C PRO A 5 -2.29 -17.45 12.53
N GLU A 6 -1.27 -18.27 12.79
CA GLU A 6 -0.76 -18.52 14.14
C GLU A 6 -0.37 -17.22 14.85
N THR A 7 -0.55 -17.16 16.18
CA THR A 7 -0.21 -15.98 16.98
C THR A 7 1.27 -15.60 16.85
N SER A 8 2.16 -16.59 16.69
CA SER A 8 3.59 -16.36 16.43
C SER A 8 3.82 -15.59 15.13
N THR A 9 3.12 -15.96 14.05
CA THR A 9 3.16 -15.26 12.75
C THR A 9 2.64 -13.84 12.86
N LEU A 10 1.54 -13.62 13.58
CA LEU A 10 0.98 -12.29 13.81
C LEU A 10 1.97 -11.38 14.57
N ILE A 11 2.62 -11.90 15.62
CA ILE A 11 3.62 -11.16 16.40
C ILE A 11 4.83 -10.80 15.52
N GLN A 12 5.37 -11.77 14.76
CA GLN A 12 6.49 -11.52 13.85
C GLN A 12 6.14 -10.49 12.78
N PHE A 13 4.94 -10.60 12.19
CA PHE A 13 4.44 -9.64 11.21
C PHE A 13 4.32 -8.25 11.82
N ALA A 14 3.74 -8.12 13.02
CA ALA A 14 3.58 -6.84 13.71
C ALA A 14 4.93 -6.16 13.99
N ILE A 15 5.94 -6.91 14.47
CA ILE A 15 7.28 -6.39 14.69
C ILE A 15 7.89 -5.89 13.38
N ALA A 16 7.81 -6.69 12.32
CA ALA A 16 8.33 -6.29 11.00
C ALA A 16 7.63 -5.04 10.45
N THR A 17 6.30 -4.94 10.59
CA THR A 17 5.54 -3.77 10.14
C THR A 17 5.87 -2.52 10.94
N ILE A 18 6.09 -2.62 12.25
CA ILE A 18 6.54 -1.47 13.07
C ILE A 18 7.89 -0.95 12.58
N ILE A 19 8.85 -1.86 12.33
CA ILE A 19 10.17 -1.48 11.82
C ILE A 19 10.06 -0.79 10.44
N LEU A 20 9.24 -1.34 9.54
CA LEU A 20 8.97 -0.72 8.24
C LEU A 20 8.30 0.65 8.38
N ALA A 21 7.30 0.77 9.26
CA ALA A 21 6.53 2.00 9.44
C ALA A 21 7.36 3.15 10.00
N ILE A 22 8.36 2.86 10.84
CA ILE A 22 9.26 3.89 11.39
C ILE A 22 10.26 4.37 10.33
N THR A 23 10.63 3.51 9.38
CA THR A 23 11.59 3.87 8.33
C THR A 23 10.89 4.76 7.30
N PRO A 24 11.22 6.06 7.18
CA PRO A 24 10.55 6.93 6.23
C PRO A 24 10.87 6.45 4.81
N GLY A 25 9.87 5.91 4.13
CA GLY A 25 10.01 5.50 2.74
C GLY A 25 10.23 6.69 1.79
N PRO A 26 10.54 6.43 0.51
CA PRO A 26 10.64 7.47 -0.52
C PRO A 26 9.37 8.32 -0.62
N ASP A 27 8.20 7.69 -0.50
CA ASP A 27 6.89 8.36 -0.60
C ASP A 27 6.66 9.35 0.55
N MET A 28 6.92 8.90 1.78
CA MET A 28 6.79 9.75 2.97
C MET A 28 7.78 10.91 2.94
N THR A 29 9.03 10.65 2.52
CA THR A 29 10.05 11.70 2.36
C THR A 29 9.60 12.76 1.35
N LEU A 30 8.97 12.34 0.25
CA LEU A 30 8.47 13.23 -0.79
C LEU A 30 7.26 14.06 -0.32
N PHE A 31 6.32 13.48 0.42
CA PHE A 31 5.20 14.23 1.00
C PHE A 31 5.68 15.22 2.06
N VAL A 32 6.59 14.81 2.95
CA VAL A 32 7.17 15.69 3.98
C VAL A 32 7.95 16.83 3.33
N SER A 33 8.79 16.53 2.34
CA SER A 33 9.55 17.54 1.58
C SER A 33 8.63 18.58 0.93
N ARG A 34 7.57 18.15 0.25
CA ARG A 34 6.59 19.06 -0.37
C ARG A 34 5.77 19.83 0.65
N THR A 35 5.41 19.21 1.77
CA THR A 35 4.71 19.88 2.89
C THR A 35 5.57 20.99 3.50
N LEU A 36 6.85 20.72 3.73
CA LEU A 36 7.79 21.67 4.31
C LEU A 36 8.14 22.80 3.32
N SER A 37 8.31 22.47 2.04
CA SER A 37 8.78 23.42 1.02
C SER A 37 7.65 24.29 0.44
N GLN A 38 6.43 23.73 0.31
CA GLN A 38 5.31 24.38 -0.40
C GLN A 38 4.01 24.40 0.42
N GLY A 39 4.11 24.15 1.73
CA GLY A 39 3.00 24.19 2.66
C GLY A 39 2.14 22.93 2.69
N ARG A 40 1.29 22.86 3.72
CA ARG A 40 0.48 21.68 4.05
C ARG A 40 -0.48 21.27 2.93
N ALA A 41 -1.05 22.25 2.22
CA ALA A 41 -1.99 21.98 1.11
C ALA A 41 -1.33 21.15 -0.01
N THR A 42 -0.10 21.48 -0.38
CA THR A 42 0.67 20.77 -1.41
C THR A 42 1.07 19.36 -0.97
N GLY A 43 1.34 19.19 0.33
CA GLY A 43 1.51 17.88 0.95
C GLY A 43 0.28 16.99 0.80
N PHE A 44 -0.89 17.49 1.20
CA PHE A 44 -2.15 16.77 1.06
C PHE A 44 -2.52 16.49 -0.40
N ALA A 45 -2.28 17.44 -1.31
CA ALA A 45 -2.51 17.21 -2.74
C ALA A 45 -1.63 16.08 -3.30
N SER A 46 -0.36 16.01 -2.88
CA SER A 46 0.55 14.92 -3.28
C SER A 46 0.11 13.57 -2.72
N MET A 47 -0.32 13.55 -1.47
CA MET A 47 -0.85 12.34 -0.82
C MET A 47 -2.14 11.85 -1.50
N ALA A 48 -3.05 12.76 -1.84
CA ALA A 48 -4.29 12.43 -2.54
C ALA A 48 -4.03 11.86 -3.94
N GLY A 49 -3.09 12.42 -4.68
CA GLY A 49 -2.67 11.89 -5.98
C GLY A 49 -2.11 10.47 -5.89
N ALA A 50 -1.22 10.22 -4.92
CA ALA A 50 -0.66 8.89 -4.69
C ALA A 50 -1.73 7.85 -4.33
N LEU A 51 -2.61 8.18 -3.38
CA LEU A 51 -3.72 7.31 -2.97
C LEU A 51 -4.65 6.98 -4.14
N THR A 52 -4.97 7.97 -4.98
CA THR A 52 -5.81 7.76 -6.16
C THR A 52 -5.15 6.80 -7.15
N GLY A 53 -3.85 6.97 -7.40
CA GLY A 53 -3.07 6.07 -8.24
C GLY A 53 -3.05 4.64 -7.72
N THR A 54 -2.83 4.45 -6.41
CA THR A 54 -2.88 3.13 -5.76
C THR A 54 -4.26 2.51 -5.88
N LEU A 55 -5.34 3.26 -5.62
CA LEU A 55 -6.71 2.76 -5.74
C LEU A 55 -7.03 2.28 -7.16
N ILE A 56 -6.67 3.07 -8.18
CA ILE A 56 -6.88 2.69 -9.58
C ILE A 56 -6.07 1.42 -9.90
N HIS A 57 -4.77 1.40 -9.57
CA HIS A 57 -3.92 0.25 -9.81
C HIS A 57 -4.45 -1.02 -9.12
N THR A 58 -4.78 -0.96 -7.83
CA THR A 58 -5.33 -2.09 -7.08
C THR A 58 -6.67 -2.54 -7.66
N THR A 59 -7.52 -1.62 -8.09
CA THR A 59 -8.81 -1.98 -8.73
C THR A 59 -8.56 -2.72 -10.04
N LEU A 60 -7.65 -2.22 -10.88
CA LEU A 60 -7.25 -2.91 -12.12
C LEU A 60 -6.66 -4.29 -11.85
N VAL A 61 -5.87 -4.43 -10.78
CA VAL A 61 -5.30 -5.71 -10.36
C VAL A 61 -6.40 -6.67 -9.90
N VAL A 62 -7.32 -6.25 -9.02
CA VAL A 62 -8.39 -7.14 -8.50
C VAL A 62 -9.39 -7.54 -9.59
N VAL A 63 -9.84 -6.57 -10.39
CA VAL A 63 -10.76 -6.83 -11.51
C VAL A 63 -10.06 -7.64 -12.61
N GLY A 64 -8.82 -7.26 -12.94
CA GLY A 64 -8.02 -7.90 -13.97
C GLY A 64 -7.60 -9.33 -13.61
N ILE A 65 -7.16 -9.59 -12.38
CA ILE A 65 -6.82 -10.95 -11.91
C ILE A 65 -8.06 -11.85 -11.96
N SER A 66 -9.22 -11.35 -11.55
CA SER A 66 -10.47 -12.12 -11.64
C SER A 66 -10.80 -12.50 -13.09
N ALA A 67 -10.58 -11.57 -14.03
CA ALA A 67 -10.74 -11.83 -15.46
C ALA A 67 -9.69 -12.80 -16.02
N LEU A 68 -8.43 -12.70 -15.57
CA LEU A 68 -7.33 -13.60 -15.97
C LEU A 68 -7.53 -15.03 -15.47
N ILE A 69 -8.05 -15.23 -14.25
CA ILE A 69 -8.37 -16.55 -13.71
C ILE A 69 -9.48 -17.22 -14.52
N VAL A 70 -10.56 -16.49 -14.85
CA VAL A 70 -11.63 -17.02 -15.71
C VAL A 70 -11.14 -17.33 -17.12
N ALA A 71 -10.24 -16.51 -17.65
CA ALA A 71 -9.66 -16.70 -18.99
C ALA A 71 -8.58 -17.80 -19.06
N SER A 72 -8.12 -18.33 -17.92
CA SER A 72 -7.08 -19.36 -17.85
C SER A 72 -7.63 -20.65 -17.22
N PRO A 73 -8.17 -21.60 -18.02
CA PRO A 73 -8.77 -22.84 -17.51
C PRO A 73 -7.79 -23.78 -16.79
N MET A 74 -6.49 -23.44 -16.77
CA MET A 74 -5.41 -24.24 -16.20
C MET A 74 -4.69 -23.56 -15.01
N ALA A 75 -5.19 -22.42 -14.52
CA ALA A 75 -4.61 -21.70 -13.38
C ALA A 75 -5.15 -22.19 -12.03
#